data_AF-A0A1V4Y3T5-F1
#
_entry.id   AF-A0A1V4Y3T5-F1
#
_cell.length_a   1.000
_cell.length_b   1.000
_cell.length_c   1.000
_cell.angle_alpha   90.00
_cell.angle_beta   90.00
_cell.angle_gamma   90.00
#
_symmetry.space_group_name_H-M   'P 1'
#
loop_
_entity.id
_entity.type
_entity.pdbx_description
1 polymer ?
#
loop_
_entity_poly.entity_id
_entity_poly.type
_entity_poly.pdbx_seq_one_letter_code
_entity_poly.pdbx_strand_id
1 'polypeptide(L)'
;MSIIGFICIAFAIIYTVFKSINRFSGPGQIFLDIGFVGAGVMFMLLGMTLLFPGKINKIVILSTGSMLSASGILGFILLYPDNWFYPEVAYVMVAHALGTLLLLSNMIFQESGNNPVPTQCEPETENIDRENTMFSGESQLTAALSSMMISQIINPTNEFSEWSSTGAEKEIYLGDVEIIIDETEKDKNCTVESGTKSVPETTFPETMTDLTLEPGDNVDDLITTTDNIPEESTAVTNVKTFHVMKRTDIKKEDHMREAAHKILRFHFGRMLKHERGTMMGKDIEELHDMRVAAMRMRSVLQVFNGHLDMDVMKPFFRSIKTTRKSLGSVRDLDVFMERILKYIDSLPDERQSELDELINTLLIERDKARGLMLLHLDSSKYGKFKTKFTKVLEKEEQWDESLTDKDGKPLPHRVRDVLPPLLYKQLAAVRAYDDLVHESEPSYEMLHALRIDVKILRYTLEFFEEVLGDKTNSLVKDLKALQDNLGDIHDAVVATELLENYLKYGKWGIIGSREMEEHIIAPSDPGTENYLRYLKNEVTKLLDTFPELWEKIMDQSFGIRFSGVIASLYED
;
A
#
# COMPACT_ATOMS: atom_id res chain seq x y z
N MET A 1 -28.62 -38.54 16.53
CA MET A 1 -28.04 -37.18 16.62
C MET A 1 -28.91 -36.25 15.76
N SER A 2 -29.00 -34.96 16.07
CA SER A 2 -29.56 -33.97 15.12
C SER A 2 -28.63 -33.81 13.92
N ILE A 3 -29.16 -33.43 12.76
CA ILE A 3 -28.39 -33.10 11.55
C ILE A 3 -27.36 -32.00 11.85
N ILE A 4 -27.75 -31.02 12.68
CA ILE A 4 -26.88 -29.96 13.22
C ILE A 4 -25.60 -30.54 13.85
N GLY A 5 -25.69 -31.67 14.55
CA GLY A 5 -24.52 -32.32 15.17
C GLY A 5 -23.51 -32.84 14.16
N PHE A 6 -23.97 -33.41 13.04
CA PHE A 6 -23.09 -33.83 11.94
C PHE A 6 -22.49 -32.64 11.19
N ILE A 7 -23.25 -31.55 11.02
CA ILE A 7 -22.77 -30.30 10.44
C ILE A 7 -21.63 -29.73 11.32
N CYS A 8 -21.80 -29.65 12.64
CA CYS A 8 -20.75 -29.21 13.57
C CYS A 8 -19.50 -30.11 13.52
N ILE A 9 -19.67 -31.44 13.39
CA ILE A 9 -18.54 -32.37 13.24
C ILE A 9 -17.80 -32.12 11.91
N ALA A 10 -18.52 -31.92 10.80
CA ALA A 10 -17.91 -31.62 9.50
C ALA A 10 -17.12 -30.30 9.53
N PHE A 11 -17.68 -29.24 10.11
CA PHE A 11 -16.96 -27.96 10.29
C PHE A 11 -15.75 -28.09 11.23
N ALA A 12 -15.84 -28.86 12.32
CA ALA A 12 -14.70 -29.11 13.21
C ALA A 12 -13.56 -29.89 12.51
N ILE A 13 -13.89 -30.85 11.65
CA ILE A 13 -12.92 -31.57 10.82
C ILE A 13 -12.25 -30.62 9.82
N ILE A 14 -13.04 -29.82 9.09
CA ILE A 14 -12.52 -28.83 8.13
C ILE A 14 -11.59 -27.82 8.83
N TYR A 15 -12.01 -27.27 9.98
CA TYR A 15 -11.19 -26.35 10.79
C TYR A 15 -9.87 -27.00 11.25
N THR A 16 -9.89 -28.29 11.58
CA THR A 16 -8.68 -29.02 11.99
C THR A 16 -7.69 -29.17 10.82
N VAL A 17 -8.17 -29.46 9.60
CA VAL A 17 -7.34 -29.50 8.38
C VAL A 17 -6.76 -28.13 8.02
N PHE A 18 -7.58 -27.07 8.07
CA PHE A 18 -7.09 -25.70 7.85
C PHE A 18 -6.07 -25.25 8.90
N LYS A 19 -5.99 -25.92 10.07
CA LYS A 19 -5.01 -25.64 11.13
C LYS A 19 -3.73 -26.47 11.01
N SER A 20 -3.74 -27.63 10.34
CA SER A 20 -2.53 -28.45 10.13
C SER A 20 -1.70 -28.01 8.91
N ILE A 21 -2.34 -27.35 7.95
CA ILE A 21 -1.70 -26.83 6.73
C ILE A 21 -1.14 -25.41 7.00
N ASN A 22 0.18 -25.25 6.83
CA ASN A 22 0.90 -23.98 6.95
C ASN A 22 1.68 -23.72 5.64
N ARG A 23 2.18 -22.49 5.42
CA ARG A 23 2.93 -22.09 4.20
C ARG A 23 4.22 -22.87 3.91
N PHE A 24 4.63 -23.73 4.84
CA PHE A 24 5.82 -24.58 4.79
C PHE A 24 5.49 -26.09 4.83
N SER A 25 4.20 -26.49 4.80
CA SER A 25 3.81 -27.91 4.80
C SER A 25 4.24 -28.58 3.49
N GLY A 26 5.03 -29.66 3.58
CA GLY A 26 5.51 -30.38 2.40
C GLY A 26 4.36 -31.05 1.61
N PRO A 27 4.52 -31.29 0.29
CA PRO A 27 3.44 -31.74 -0.59
C PRO A 27 2.81 -33.06 -0.15
N GLY A 28 3.58 -34.00 0.41
CA GLY A 28 3.05 -35.26 0.95
C GLY A 28 2.11 -35.08 2.16
N GLN A 29 2.29 -34.01 2.95
CA GLN A 29 1.40 -33.71 4.08
C GLN A 29 0.15 -32.95 3.61
N ILE A 30 0.29 -32.04 2.64
CA ILE A 30 -0.84 -31.41 1.95
C ILE A 30 -1.74 -32.48 1.29
N PHE A 31 -1.15 -33.48 0.64
CA PHE A 31 -1.88 -34.61 0.05
C PHE A 31 -2.63 -35.45 1.10
N LEU A 32 -2.02 -35.74 2.25
CA LEU A 32 -2.67 -36.49 3.34
C LEU A 32 -3.84 -35.70 3.95
N ASP A 33 -3.59 -34.46 4.37
CA ASP A 33 -4.53 -33.65 5.14
C ASP A 33 -5.74 -33.20 4.30
N ILE A 34 -5.54 -32.86 3.02
CA ILE A 34 -6.64 -32.51 2.10
C ILE A 34 -7.29 -33.77 1.52
N GLY A 35 -6.48 -34.67 0.95
CA GLY A 35 -6.97 -35.78 0.12
C GLY A 35 -7.78 -36.82 0.90
N PHE A 36 -7.23 -37.35 1.99
CA PHE A 36 -7.92 -38.38 2.78
C PHE A 36 -9.09 -37.82 3.58
N VAL A 37 -8.97 -36.60 4.12
CA VAL A 37 -10.06 -36.01 4.92
C VAL A 37 -11.20 -35.52 4.02
N GLY A 38 -10.90 -34.88 2.88
CA GLY A 38 -11.90 -34.50 1.87
C GLY A 38 -12.66 -35.71 1.33
N ALA A 39 -11.94 -36.77 0.94
CA ALA A 39 -12.55 -38.03 0.52
C ALA A 39 -13.39 -38.68 1.65
N GLY A 40 -12.90 -38.66 2.89
CA GLY A 40 -13.63 -39.20 4.05
C GLY A 40 -14.97 -38.49 4.30
N VAL A 41 -14.99 -37.15 4.20
CA VAL A 41 -16.23 -36.35 4.29
C VAL A 41 -17.17 -36.64 3.13
N MET A 42 -16.66 -36.77 1.89
CA MET A 42 -17.47 -37.18 0.73
C MET A 42 -18.10 -38.57 0.92
N PHE A 43 -17.36 -39.57 1.37
CA PHE A 43 -17.90 -40.92 1.62
C PHE A 43 -18.93 -40.94 2.76
N MET A 44 -18.73 -40.13 3.82
CA MET A 44 -19.71 -40.00 4.90
C MET A 44 -21.04 -39.38 4.41
N LEU A 45 -20.98 -38.30 3.64
CA LEU A 45 -22.16 -37.64 3.07
C LEU A 45 -22.87 -38.53 2.03
N LEU A 46 -22.11 -39.26 1.21
CA LEU A 46 -22.64 -40.25 0.26
C LEU A 46 -23.40 -41.37 0.99
N GLY A 47 -22.81 -41.93 2.06
CA GLY A 47 -23.45 -42.94 2.91
C GLY A 47 -24.73 -42.45 3.59
N MET A 48 -24.72 -41.22 4.12
CA MET A 48 -25.92 -40.59 4.69
C MET A 48 -27.00 -40.34 3.62
N THR A 49 -26.63 -40.04 2.37
CA THR A 49 -27.60 -39.83 1.29
C THR A 49 -28.30 -41.13 0.87
N LEU A 50 -27.58 -42.26 0.87
CA LEU A 50 -28.13 -43.59 0.56
C LEU A 50 -29.12 -44.11 1.61
N LEU A 51 -29.11 -43.54 2.83
CA LEU A 51 -30.00 -43.91 3.94
C LEU A 51 -31.44 -43.37 3.81
N PHE A 52 -31.72 -42.44 2.88
CA PHE A 52 -33.03 -41.79 2.73
C PHE A 52 -33.60 -41.94 1.30
N PRO A 53 -34.36 -43.02 0.99
CA PRO A 53 -34.89 -43.27 -0.35
C PRO A 53 -35.86 -42.16 -0.80
N GLY A 54 -35.61 -41.59 -1.99
CA GLY A 54 -36.39 -40.47 -2.54
C GLY A 54 -36.28 -40.34 -4.06
N LYS A 55 -37.18 -39.58 -4.67
CA LYS A 55 -37.45 -39.57 -6.13
C LYS A 55 -36.24 -39.18 -7.02
N ILE A 56 -36.31 -39.64 -8.26
CA ILE A 56 -35.24 -39.74 -9.28
C ILE A 56 -34.38 -38.47 -9.46
N ASN A 57 -34.93 -37.25 -9.36
CA ASN A 57 -34.15 -36.01 -9.51
C ASN A 57 -32.98 -35.91 -8.49
N LYS A 58 -33.05 -36.60 -7.35
CA LYS A 58 -31.93 -36.67 -6.39
C LYS A 58 -30.67 -37.32 -6.97
N ILE A 59 -30.82 -38.31 -7.86
CA ILE A 59 -29.68 -39.05 -8.43
C ILE A 59 -28.82 -38.15 -9.32
N VAL A 60 -29.45 -37.27 -10.11
CA VAL A 60 -28.74 -36.36 -11.03
C VAL A 60 -27.93 -35.31 -10.26
N ILE A 61 -28.48 -34.74 -9.18
CA ILE A 61 -27.79 -33.74 -8.35
C ILE A 61 -26.65 -34.40 -7.55
N LEU A 62 -26.88 -35.61 -7.04
CA LEU A 62 -25.84 -36.37 -6.35
C LEU A 62 -24.71 -36.78 -7.30
N SER A 63 -25.02 -37.22 -8.52
CA SER A 63 -24.00 -37.62 -9.50
C SER A 63 -23.20 -36.44 -10.03
N THR A 64 -23.81 -35.28 -10.34
CA THR A 64 -23.05 -34.10 -10.75
C THR A 64 -22.19 -33.54 -9.63
N GLY A 65 -22.69 -33.48 -8.38
CA GLY A 65 -21.89 -33.08 -7.21
C GLY A 65 -20.70 -34.01 -6.99
N SER A 66 -20.91 -35.33 -7.08
CA SER A 66 -19.85 -36.33 -6.90
C SER A 66 -18.84 -36.30 -8.04
N MET A 67 -19.27 -36.13 -9.29
CA MET A 67 -18.37 -36.00 -10.45
C MET A 67 -17.58 -34.69 -10.41
N LEU A 68 -18.16 -33.58 -9.94
CA LEU A 68 -17.44 -32.32 -9.80
C LEU A 68 -16.35 -32.39 -8.72
N SER A 69 -16.67 -32.99 -7.56
CA SER A 69 -15.68 -33.26 -6.50
C SER A 69 -14.58 -34.22 -6.95
N ALA A 70 -14.94 -35.32 -7.61
CA ALA A 70 -13.97 -36.28 -8.17
C ALA A 70 -13.11 -35.66 -9.28
N SER A 71 -13.68 -34.77 -10.11
CA SER A 71 -12.93 -34.02 -11.13
C SER A 71 -11.89 -33.08 -10.51
N GLY A 72 -12.24 -32.39 -9.41
CA GLY A 72 -11.29 -31.57 -8.65
C GLY A 72 -10.10 -32.38 -8.12
N ILE A 73 -10.36 -33.55 -7.53
CA ILE A 73 -9.31 -34.46 -7.02
C ILE A 73 -8.50 -35.07 -8.17
N LEU A 74 -9.12 -35.39 -9.32
CA LEU A 74 -8.43 -35.94 -10.48
C LEU A 74 -7.54 -34.89 -11.17
N GLY A 75 -7.99 -33.63 -11.27
CA GLY A 75 -7.20 -32.51 -11.77
C GLY A 75 -6.01 -32.19 -10.85
N PHE A 76 -6.23 -32.20 -9.53
CA PHE A 76 -5.20 -32.07 -8.50
C PHE A 76 -4.08 -33.12 -8.70
N ILE A 77 -4.44 -34.38 -8.99
CA ILE A 77 -3.49 -35.48 -9.20
C ILE A 77 -2.77 -35.41 -10.56
N LEU A 78 -3.47 -34.98 -11.63
CA LEU A 78 -2.93 -35.04 -13.00
C LEU A 78 -2.11 -33.82 -13.43
N LEU A 79 -2.28 -32.65 -12.79
CA LEU A 79 -1.64 -31.41 -13.23
C LEU A 79 -0.37 -31.04 -12.43
N TYR A 80 -0.28 -31.41 -11.15
CA TYR A 80 0.79 -30.93 -10.24
C TYR A 80 1.39 -32.05 -9.36
N PRO A 81 2.23 -32.94 -9.93
CA PRO A 81 2.90 -33.98 -9.15
C PRO A 81 3.96 -33.42 -8.18
N ASP A 82 4.81 -32.49 -8.63
CA ASP A 82 6.05 -32.14 -7.91
C ASP A 82 6.16 -30.66 -7.45
N ASN A 83 5.43 -29.72 -8.06
CA ASN A 83 5.52 -28.28 -7.75
C ASN A 83 4.29 -27.79 -6.96
N TRP A 84 4.45 -27.58 -5.66
CA TRP A 84 3.42 -27.04 -4.76
C TRP A 84 3.88 -25.73 -4.12
N PHE A 85 3.55 -24.60 -4.77
CA PHE A 85 3.76 -23.25 -4.23
C PHE A 85 2.42 -22.54 -3.96
N TYR A 86 2.39 -21.75 -2.88
CA TYR A 86 1.30 -20.82 -2.61
C TYR A 86 1.45 -19.60 -3.54
N PRO A 87 0.39 -19.09 -4.20
CA PRO A 87 -1.02 -19.19 -3.80
C PRO A 87 -1.89 -20.20 -4.57
N GLU A 88 -1.40 -20.91 -5.59
CA GLU A 88 -2.27 -21.66 -6.52
C GLU A 88 -3.15 -22.72 -5.84
N VAL A 89 -2.63 -23.33 -4.77
CA VAL A 89 -3.34 -24.25 -3.86
C VAL A 89 -4.68 -23.69 -3.37
N ALA A 90 -4.78 -22.37 -3.16
CA ALA A 90 -5.97 -21.72 -2.64
C ALA A 90 -7.17 -21.84 -3.58
N TYR A 91 -6.97 -21.77 -4.91
CA TYR A 91 -8.07 -21.89 -5.88
C TYR A 91 -8.72 -23.28 -5.86
N VAL A 92 -7.91 -24.33 -5.73
CA VAL A 92 -8.40 -25.72 -5.64
C VAL A 92 -9.11 -25.94 -4.29
N MET A 93 -8.59 -25.37 -3.20
CA MET A 93 -9.25 -25.39 -1.89
C MET A 93 -10.60 -24.67 -1.89
N VAL A 94 -10.70 -23.51 -2.55
CA VAL A 94 -11.96 -22.78 -2.74
C VAL A 94 -12.96 -23.60 -3.55
N ALA A 95 -12.53 -24.21 -4.66
CA ALA A 95 -13.40 -25.06 -5.49
C ALA A 95 -13.93 -26.28 -4.73
N HIS A 96 -13.06 -26.96 -3.95
CA HIS A 96 -13.47 -28.08 -3.11
C HIS A 96 -14.44 -27.64 -2.00
N ALA A 97 -14.15 -26.53 -1.31
CA ALA A 97 -15.02 -25.95 -0.29
C ALA A 97 -16.42 -25.63 -0.87
N LEU A 98 -16.50 -24.99 -2.05
CA LEU A 98 -17.75 -24.69 -2.73
C LEU A 98 -18.57 -25.96 -3.02
N GLY A 99 -17.91 -27.03 -3.48
CA GLY A 99 -18.53 -28.33 -3.71
C GLY A 99 -19.12 -28.95 -2.43
N THR A 100 -18.37 -28.91 -1.31
CA THR A 100 -18.89 -29.39 -0.01
C THR A 100 -20.06 -28.55 0.49
N LEU A 101 -20.02 -27.23 0.29
CA LEU A 101 -21.06 -26.30 0.75
C LEU A 101 -22.36 -26.49 -0.03
N LEU A 102 -22.31 -26.67 -1.35
CA LEU A 102 -23.47 -27.00 -2.19
C LEU A 102 -24.15 -28.32 -1.75
N LEU A 103 -23.37 -29.35 -1.39
CA LEU A 103 -23.91 -30.61 -0.88
C LEU A 103 -24.60 -30.44 0.48
N LEU A 104 -24.08 -29.57 1.35
CA LEU A 104 -24.71 -29.23 2.64
C LEU A 104 -25.99 -28.39 2.45
N SER A 105 -26.01 -27.40 1.56
CA SER A 105 -27.21 -26.61 1.24
C SER A 105 -28.37 -27.47 0.74
N ASN A 106 -28.09 -28.53 -0.03
CA ASN A 106 -29.08 -29.47 -0.52
C ASN A 106 -29.74 -30.29 0.62
N MET A 107 -29.02 -30.58 1.72
CA MET A 107 -29.63 -31.20 2.90
C MET A 107 -30.56 -30.24 3.65
N ILE A 108 -30.18 -28.96 3.80
CA ILE A 108 -30.98 -27.96 4.52
C ILE A 108 -32.35 -27.74 3.84
N PHE A 109 -32.36 -27.67 2.50
CA PHE A 109 -33.60 -27.61 1.71
C PHE A 109 -34.49 -28.87 1.84
N GLN A 110 -33.93 -30.01 2.25
CA GLN A 110 -34.70 -31.24 2.47
C GLN A 110 -35.47 -31.22 3.81
N GLU A 111 -35.05 -30.41 4.78
CA GLU A 111 -35.69 -30.32 6.11
C GLU A 111 -36.89 -29.35 6.10
N SER A 112 -36.79 -28.21 5.39
CA SER A 112 -37.89 -27.23 5.32
C SER A 112 -39.13 -27.69 4.55
N GLY A 113 -38.99 -28.70 3.68
CA GLY A 113 -40.08 -29.21 2.84
C GLY A 113 -41.05 -30.18 3.52
N ASN A 114 -40.88 -30.49 4.80
CA ASN A 114 -41.45 -31.69 5.43
C ASN A 114 -42.36 -31.44 6.66
N ASN A 115 -42.84 -30.20 6.86
CA ASN A 115 -43.81 -29.87 7.91
C ASN A 115 -45.26 -30.00 7.38
N PRO A 116 -46.09 -30.91 7.92
CA PRO A 116 -47.48 -31.06 7.50
C PRO A 116 -48.40 -29.97 8.09
N VAL A 117 -49.30 -29.43 7.27
CA VAL A 117 -50.30 -28.42 7.67
C VAL A 117 -51.52 -29.10 8.31
N PRO A 118 -51.97 -28.70 9.51
CA PRO A 118 -53.21 -29.17 10.12
C PRO A 118 -54.45 -28.44 9.56
N THR A 119 -55.62 -29.09 9.60
CA THR A 119 -56.83 -28.67 8.90
C THR A 119 -57.96 -28.18 9.82
N GLN A 120 -58.81 -27.29 9.28
CA GLN A 120 -60.18 -26.92 9.70
C GLN A 120 -60.39 -26.02 10.95
N CYS A 121 -60.82 -24.79 10.65
CA CYS A 121 -62.03 -24.08 11.11
C CYS A 121 -62.57 -24.24 12.55
N GLU A 122 -62.67 -23.11 13.27
CA GLU A 122 -63.95 -22.58 13.79
C GLU A 122 -63.83 -21.04 14.05
N PRO A 123 -64.92 -20.24 14.06
CA PRO A 123 -64.87 -18.78 14.26
C PRO A 123 -65.57 -18.25 15.53
N GLU A 124 -65.33 -16.95 15.79
CA GLU A 124 -66.10 -15.98 16.59
C GLU A 124 -65.59 -15.50 17.98
N THR A 125 -65.46 -14.16 18.05
CA THR A 125 -65.79 -13.22 19.16
C THR A 125 -64.92 -13.04 20.42
N GLU A 126 -64.56 -11.75 20.58
CA GLU A 126 -64.44 -10.93 21.81
C GLU A 126 -63.29 -11.12 22.84
N ASN A 127 -62.50 -10.03 22.93
CA ASN A 127 -62.04 -9.33 24.13
C ASN A 127 -61.61 -10.11 25.39
N ILE A 128 -60.35 -9.88 25.81
CA ILE A 128 -60.04 -9.15 27.07
C ILE A 128 -58.57 -8.69 27.05
N ASP A 129 -58.27 -7.60 27.76
CA ASP A 129 -56.95 -6.96 27.81
C ASP A 129 -55.85 -7.84 28.43
N ARG A 130 -54.60 -7.66 27.95
CA ARG A 130 -53.50 -7.21 28.84
C ARG A 130 -52.20 -6.82 28.13
N GLU A 131 -51.39 -6.12 28.92
CA GLU A 131 -49.98 -5.83 28.68
C GLU A 131 -49.17 -7.11 28.40
N ASN A 132 -48.22 -7.07 27.45
CA ASN A 132 -46.82 -6.84 27.85
C ASN A 132 -45.82 -6.65 26.70
N THR A 133 -44.64 -6.19 27.10
CA THR A 133 -43.34 -6.15 26.41
C THR A 133 -43.11 -7.16 25.29
N MET A 134 -42.43 -6.73 24.22
CA MET A 134 -41.58 -7.63 23.43
C MET A 134 -40.11 -7.18 23.47
N PHE A 135 -39.32 -7.92 24.25
CA PHE A 135 -37.85 -7.86 24.26
C PHE A 135 -37.34 -8.53 22.98
N SER A 136 -36.53 -7.83 22.17
CA SER A 136 -35.93 -8.39 20.95
C SER A 136 -34.42 -8.47 21.15
N GLY A 137 -33.91 -9.68 21.40
CA GLY A 137 -32.56 -9.88 21.94
C GLY A 137 -31.99 -11.27 21.73
N GLU A 138 -32.10 -11.83 20.52
CA GLU A 138 -31.49 -13.14 20.19
C GLU A 138 -30.77 -13.19 18.83
N SER A 139 -30.93 -12.19 17.96
CA SER A 139 -30.31 -12.15 16.62
C SER A 139 -28.87 -11.63 16.57
N GLN A 140 -28.34 -11.09 17.68
CA GLN A 140 -27.01 -10.44 17.70
C GLN A 140 -25.86 -11.39 18.09
N LEU A 141 -26.15 -12.48 18.81
CA LEU A 141 -25.13 -13.38 19.37
C LEU A 141 -24.46 -14.27 18.31
N THR A 142 -25.21 -14.68 17.27
CA THR A 142 -24.68 -15.44 16.12
C THR A 142 -23.85 -14.56 15.18
N ALA A 143 -24.18 -13.28 15.04
CA ALA A 143 -23.40 -12.33 14.25
C ALA A 143 -22.03 -12.03 14.90
N ALA A 144 -22.01 -11.80 16.22
CA ALA A 144 -20.80 -11.45 16.96
C ALA A 144 -19.75 -12.60 17.02
N LEU A 145 -20.19 -13.85 17.10
CA LEU A 145 -19.29 -15.01 17.15
C LEU A 145 -18.63 -15.33 15.79
N SER A 146 -19.23 -14.90 14.67
CA SER A 146 -18.71 -15.17 13.32
C SER A 146 -17.51 -14.29 12.96
N SER A 147 -17.52 -13.00 13.33
CA SER A 147 -16.42 -12.09 13.05
C SER A 147 -15.17 -12.36 13.90
N MET A 148 -15.34 -12.88 15.11
CA MET A 148 -14.24 -13.01 16.09
C MET A 148 -13.22 -14.11 15.75
N MET A 149 -13.60 -15.14 14.98
CA MET A 149 -12.68 -16.22 14.57
C MET A 149 -11.83 -15.92 13.33
N ILE A 150 -12.26 -15.02 12.45
CA ILE A 150 -11.51 -14.68 11.22
C ILE A 150 -10.29 -13.78 11.55
N SER A 151 -10.42 -12.94 12.58
CA SER A 151 -9.42 -11.92 12.96
C SER A 151 -8.05 -12.48 13.38
N GLN A 152 -7.95 -13.72 13.88
CA GLN A 152 -6.72 -14.24 14.49
C GLN A 152 -5.82 -15.11 13.56
N ILE A 153 -6.17 -15.28 12.28
CA ILE A 153 -5.41 -16.16 11.36
C ILE A 153 -4.63 -15.39 10.29
N ILE A 154 -4.95 -14.10 10.08
CA ILE A 154 -4.44 -13.31 8.93
C ILE A 154 -3.24 -12.41 9.28
N ASN A 155 -2.97 -12.13 10.57
CA ASN A 155 -2.03 -11.07 10.98
C ASN A 155 -0.92 -11.50 11.97
N PRO A 156 0.34 -11.64 11.53
CA PRO A 156 1.52 -11.42 12.34
C PRO A 156 1.89 -9.92 12.34
N THR A 157 1.14 -9.12 13.12
CA THR A 157 1.44 -7.72 13.49
C THR A 157 1.97 -6.78 12.38
N ASN A 158 1.08 -6.28 11.52
CA ASN A 158 1.18 -4.92 10.98
C ASN A 158 -0.22 -4.39 10.61
N GLU A 159 -0.78 -3.49 11.41
CA GLU A 159 -2.18 -3.05 11.30
C GLU A 159 -2.41 -2.08 10.13
N PHE A 160 -2.70 -2.52 8.89
CA PHE A 160 -3.26 -1.61 7.87
C PHE A 160 -4.18 -2.19 6.76
N SER A 161 -4.88 -3.29 7.03
CA SER A 161 -6.01 -3.80 6.22
C SER A 161 -7.09 -4.38 7.16
N GLU A 162 -8.41 -4.29 6.90
CA GLU A 162 -9.19 -3.88 5.72
C GLU A 162 -10.24 -2.80 6.09
N TRP A 163 -11.16 -2.44 5.16
CA TRP A 163 -12.61 -2.15 5.35
C TRP A 163 -13.18 -1.55 4.04
N SER A 164 -14.43 -1.90 3.69
CA SER A 164 -15.20 -1.30 2.58
C SER A 164 -16.72 -1.30 2.85
N SER A 165 -17.43 -0.26 2.38
CA SER A 165 -18.82 -0.36 1.88
C SER A 165 -19.36 0.96 1.28
N THR A 166 -20.06 0.78 0.16
CA THR A 166 -21.02 1.61 -0.60
C THR A 166 -21.55 2.97 -0.06
N GLY A 167 -21.63 3.97 -0.96
CA GLY A 167 -22.47 5.18 -0.88
C GLY A 167 -22.36 6.02 -2.18
N ALA A 168 -23.46 6.59 -2.69
CA ALA A 168 -23.59 6.99 -4.12
C ALA A 168 -23.70 8.51 -4.43
N GLU A 169 -23.31 8.84 -5.68
CA GLU A 169 -23.76 9.95 -6.57
C GLU A 169 -23.80 11.44 -6.12
N LYS A 170 -22.91 12.26 -6.72
CA LYS A 170 -23.16 13.48 -7.55
C LYS A 170 -21.90 14.38 -7.77
N GLU A 171 -21.99 15.38 -8.66
CA GLU A 171 -20.89 16.04 -9.43
C GLU A 171 -20.56 17.49 -8.91
N ILE A 172 -20.12 18.58 -9.59
CA ILE A 172 -19.77 18.99 -11.00
C ILE A 172 -18.44 19.82 -10.97
N TYR A 173 -17.80 20.05 -12.12
CA TYR A 173 -16.66 20.95 -12.45
C TYR A 173 -16.98 22.47 -12.32
N LEU A 174 -16.07 23.46 -12.51
CA LEU A 174 -14.63 23.69 -12.19
C LEU A 174 -14.34 25.19 -12.52
N GLY A 175 -13.31 25.84 -11.94
CA GLY A 175 -12.99 27.25 -12.26
C GLY A 175 -11.71 27.83 -11.60
N ASP A 176 -11.18 28.93 -12.15
CA ASP A 176 -9.81 29.41 -11.90
C ASP A 176 -9.47 29.92 -10.49
N VAL A 177 -8.18 29.76 -10.16
CA VAL A 177 -7.56 30.02 -8.85
C VAL A 177 -6.47 31.08 -8.98
N GLU A 178 -6.45 31.99 -7.99
CA GLU A 178 -5.48 33.07 -7.82
C GLU A 178 -4.99 33.00 -6.36
N ILE A 179 -3.71 33.28 -6.12
CA ILE A 179 -3.01 32.96 -4.86
C ILE A 179 -2.52 34.24 -4.18
N ILE A 180 -2.79 34.39 -2.88
CA ILE A 180 -2.32 35.51 -2.06
C ILE A 180 -1.10 35.07 -1.24
N ILE A 181 -0.07 35.91 -1.21
CA ILE A 181 1.18 35.71 -0.46
C ILE A 181 1.27 36.78 0.64
N ASP A 182 1.83 36.41 1.80
CA ASP A 182 2.08 37.32 2.93
C ASP A 182 3.35 38.17 2.71
N GLU A 183 3.15 39.41 2.25
CA GLU A 183 4.16 40.46 2.06
C GLU A 183 4.53 41.13 3.40
N THR A 184 5.61 40.66 4.01
CA THR A 184 6.29 41.34 5.13
C THR A 184 7.79 41.48 4.83
N GLU A 185 8.09 42.15 3.71
CA GLU A 185 9.45 42.38 3.24
C GLU A 185 10.21 43.38 4.13
N LYS A 186 11.48 43.09 4.41
CA LYS A 186 12.44 44.04 5.01
C LYS A 186 13.83 43.78 4.44
N ASP A 187 14.39 44.81 3.81
CA ASP A 187 15.57 44.72 2.96
C ASP A 187 16.80 44.12 3.65
N LYS A 188 17.46 43.20 2.94
CA LYS A 188 18.91 42.98 3.05
C LYS A 188 19.48 42.79 1.65
N ASN A 189 20.29 43.75 1.22
CA ASN A 189 20.94 43.75 -0.10
C ASN A 189 21.77 42.49 -0.33
N CYS A 190 21.60 41.86 -1.49
CA CYS A 190 22.48 40.79 -1.97
C CYS A 190 23.80 41.38 -2.47
N THR A 191 24.91 41.08 -1.78
CA THR A 191 26.24 41.10 -2.39
C THR A 191 26.52 39.74 -3.03
N VAL A 192 26.73 39.71 -4.35
CA VAL A 192 27.03 38.47 -5.08
C VAL A 192 28.51 38.13 -4.95
N GLU A 193 28.82 37.08 -4.21
CA GLU A 193 30.11 36.36 -4.33
C GLU A 193 29.90 34.99 -4.97
N SER A 194 30.88 34.55 -5.76
CA SER A 194 30.78 33.32 -6.55
C SER A 194 31.18 32.10 -5.72
N GLY A 195 30.18 31.35 -5.25
CA GLY A 195 30.35 30.04 -4.64
C GLY A 195 29.85 28.93 -5.58
N THR A 196 30.69 27.94 -5.87
CA THR A 196 30.32 26.77 -6.67
C THR A 196 29.23 25.95 -5.97
N LYS A 197 28.01 25.96 -6.49
CA LYS A 197 26.94 25.05 -6.05
C LYS A 197 27.26 23.61 -6.45
N SER A 198 27.23 22.70 -5.49
CA SER A 198 27.12 21.26 -5.74
C SER A 198 25.77 20.94 -6.40
N VAL A 199 25.79 20.08 -7.41
CA VAL A 199 24.58 19.58 -8.10
C VAL A 199 23.79 18.64 -7.18
N PRO A 200 22.44 18.63 -7.18
CA PRO A 200 21.66 17.66 -6.43
C PRO A 200 21.79 16.23 -6.99
N GLU A 201 21.75 15.23 -6.12
CA GLU A 201 21.81 13.81 -6.49
C GLU A 201 20.53 13.32 -7.18
N THR A 202 20.68 12.40 -8.14
CA THR A 202 19.57 11.82 -8.94
C THR A 202 19.28 10.38 -8.58
N THR A 203 18.91 10.17 -7.32
CA THR A 203 18.27 8.94 -6.82
C THR A 203 16.95 8.73 -7.56
N PHE A 204 16.64 7.50 -7.96
CA PHE A 204 15.35 7.22 -8.59
C PHE A 204 14.19 7.33 -7.60
N PRO A 205 12.97 7.56 -8.12
CA PRO A 205 11.83 7.80 -7.28
C PRO A 205 11.00 6.51 -7.11
N GLU A 206 10.51 6.31 -5.88
CA GLU A 206 10.00 5.02 -5.36
C GLU A 206 8.64 4.57 -5.93
N THR A 207 8.51 4.41 -7.25
CA THR A 207 7.19 4.33 -7.90
C THR A 207 7.05 3.26 -8.99
N MET A 208 8.13 2.89 -9.69
CA MET A 208 8.20 1.71 -10.56
C MET A 208 7.72 0.42 -9.86
N THR A 209 8.07 0.25 -8.58
CA THR A 209 7.77 -0.95 -7.77
C THR A 209 6.36 -1.02 -7.20
N ASP A 210 5.50 -0.01 -7.43
CA ASP A 210 4.09 0.01 -7.01
C ASP A 210 3.15 -0.51 -8.13
N LEU A 211 3.70 -1.13 -9.19
CA LEU A 211 3.01 -1.61 -10.39
C LEU A 211 2.47 -3.05 -10.29
N THR A 212 2.38 -3.65 -9.10
CA THR A 212 1.61 -4.87 -8.88
C THR A 212 0.15 -4.64 -9.29
N LEU A 213 -0.28 -5.30 -10.37
CA LEU A 213 -1.67 -5.29 -10.82
C LEU A 213 -2.53 -6.03 -9.80
N GLU A 214 -3.39 -5.30 -9.08
CA GLU A 214 -4.57 -5.88 -8.44
C GLU A 214 -5.41 -6.57 -9.53
N PRO A 215 -5.83 -7.83 -9.36
CA PRO A 215 -6.53 -8.58 -10.41
C PRO A 215 -7.97 -8.08 -10.59
N GLY A 216 -8.15 -6.99 -11.36
CA GLY A 216 -9.47 -6.41 -11.65
C GLY A 216 -9.51 -5.31 -12.71
N ASP A 217 -8.44 -4.53 -12.91
CA ASP A 217 -8.45 -3.36 -13.80
C ASP A 217 -8.22 -3.75 -15.28
N ASN A 218 -9.29 -3.90 -16.06
CA ASN A 218 -9.24 -3.96 -17.53
C ASN A 218 -9.09 -2.55 -18.14
N VAL A 219 -8.38 -2.45 -19.27
CA VAL A 219 -8.00 -1.16 -19.89
C VAL A 219 -9.10 -0.57 -20.82
N ASP A 220 -10.11 -1.36 -21.19
CA ASP A 220 -11.06 -1.01 -22.26
C ASP A 220 -12.17 0.01 -21.87
N ASP A 221 -12.44 0.22 -20.58
CA ASP A 221 -13.51 1.13 -20.09
C ASP A 221 -13.20 2.63 -20.30
N LEU A 222 -12.04 2.97 -20.86
CA LEU A 222 -11.57 4.36 -21.02
C LEU A 222 -12.01 5.05 -22.33
N ILE A 223 -12.74 4.38 -23.23
CA ILE A 223 -13.18 4.96 -24.51
C ILE A 223 -14.65 4.64 -24.82
N THR A 224 -15.59 5.47 -24.34
CA THR A 224 -16.79 5.88 -25.11
C THR A 224 -17.60 6.98 -24.41
N THR A 225 -17.62 8.19 -24.98
CA THR A 225 -18.85 8.97 -25.26
C THR A 225 -18.51 10.31 -25.91
N THR A 226 -18.97 10.53 -27.14
CA THR A 226 -19.15 11.86 -27.73
C THR A 226 -20.64 12.18 -27.73
N ASP A 227 -21.05 13.35 -27.22
CA ASP A 227 -21.80 14.34 -28.02
C ASP A 227 -22.38 15.51 -27.19
N ASN A 228 -22.22 16.72 -27.77
CA ASN A 228 -23.05 17.93 -27.66
C ASN A 228 -23.23 18.67 -26.31
N ILE A 229 -22.97 19.98 -26.36
CA ILE A 229 -23.04 20.96 -25.25
C ILE A 229 -24.29 21.84 -25.40
N PRO A 230 -25.02 22.11 -24.30
CA PRO A 230 -25.71 23.40 -24.09
C PRO A 230 -25.24 24.14 -22.81
N GLU A 231 -25.75 25.36 -22.62
CA GLU A 231 -25.15 26.43 -21.79
C GLU A 231 -25.50 26.45 -20.29
N GLU A 232 -24.58 27.08 -19.52
CA GLU A 232 -24.73 27.81 -18.24
C GLU A 232 -25.44 27.19 -17.01
N SER A 233 -24.67 26.97 -15.93
CA SER A 233 -24.80 27.71 -14.65
C SER A 233 -23.76 27.21 -13.62
N THR A 234 -22.88 28.08 -13.11
CA THR A 234 -21.74 27.69 -12.25
C THR A 234 -21.88 28.13 -10.79
N ALA A 235 -21.65 27.20 -9.86
CA ALA A 235 -21.68 27.45 -8.41
C ALA A 235 -20.44 26.85 -7.71
N VAL A 236 -19.33 27.57 -7.76
CA VAL A 236 -18.03 27.13 -7.22
C VAL A 236 -18.00 27.19 -5.69
N THR A 237 -17.60 26.10 -5.03
CA THR A 237 -17.27 26.10 -3.60
C THR A 237 -15.77 26.32 -3.42
N ASN A 238 -15.39 27.39 -2.70
CA ASN A 238 -14.00 27.85 -2.60
C ASN A 238 -13.07 26.90 -1.83
N VAL A 239 -11.88 26.66 -2.38
CA VAL A 239 -10.67 26.17 -1.67
C VAL A 239 -9.61 27.30 -1.61
N LYS A 240 -10.03 28.57 -1.78
CA LYS A 240 -9.14 29.72 -2.07
C LYS A 240 -8.24 30.21 -0.93
N THR A 241 -8.36 29.69 0.29
CA THR A 241 -7.60 30.19 1.46
C THR A 241 -7.08 29.09 2.39
N PHE A 242 -6.62 27.94 1.87
CA PHE A 242 -5.77 27.07 2.66
C PHE A 242 -4.41 27.77 2.89
N HIS A 243 -4.21 28.34 4.08
CA HIS A 243 -3.03 29.15 4.38
C HIS A 243 -1.77 28.29 4.44
N VAL A 244 -0.87 28.47 3.46
CA VAL A 244 0.40 27.74 3.36
C VAL A 244 1.37 28.28 4.41
N MET A 245 1.65 27.47 5.42
CA MET A 245 2.60 27.80 6.48
C MET A 245 4.03 27.97 5.92
N LYS A 246 4.75 29.01 6.40
CA LYS A 246 6.17 29.23 6.05
C LYS A 246 7.14 28.29 6.79
N ARG A 247 6.74 27.79 7.97
CA ARG A 247 7.44 26.81 8.84
C ARG A 247 6.40 26.07 9.71
N THR A 248 6.79 25.06 10.50
CA THR A 248 5.84 24.28 11.31
C THR A 248 5.58 24.85 12.71
N ASP A 249 6.52 25.57 13.32
CA ASP A 249 6.41 26.18 14.66
C ASP A 249 6.09 25.17 15.79
N ILE A 250 6.72 23.99 15.72
CA ILE A 250 6.60 22.90 16.71
C ILE A 250 7.41 23.23 17.97
N LYS A 251 6.88 22.90 19.16
CA LYS A 251 7.54 23.13 20.46
C LYS A 251 7.63 21.87 21.31
N LYS A 252 8.56 21.86 22.27
CA LYS A 252 8.79 20.75 23.21
C LYS A 252 7.56 20.37 24.05
N GLU A 253 6.63 21.32 24.24
CA GLU A 253 5.39 21.16 25.02
C GLU A 253 4.14 20.84 24.19
N ASP A 254 4.21 20.91 22.85
CA ASP A 254 3.09 20.57 21.96
C ASP A 254 2.69 19.10 22.15
N HIS A 255 1.43 18.76 21.85
CA HIS A 255 1.00 17.36 21.78
C HIS A 255 1.50 16.69 20.48
N MET A 256 1.75 15.39 20.48
CA MET A 256 2.21 14.66 19.29
C MET A 256 1.18 14.72 18.14
N ARG A 257 -0.12 14.69 18.47
CA ARG A 257 -1.19 14.94 17.50
C ARG A 257 -1.18 16.36 16.93
N GLU A 258 -0.83 17.38 17.73
CA GLU A 258 -0.69 18.78 17.29
C GLU A 258 0.56 18.96 16.40
N ALA A 259 1.68 18.32 16.74
CA ALA A 259 2.87 18.30 15.88
C ALA A 259 2.55 17.67 14.52
N ALA A 260 1.85 16.52 14.50
CA ALA A 260 1.38 15.91 13.26
C ALA A 260 0.47 16.84 12.44
N HIS A 261 -0.44 17.58 13.09
CA HIS A 261 -1.31 18.57 12.47
C HIS A 261 -0.52 19.67 11.74
N LYS A 262 0.46 20.27 12.43
CA LYS A 262 1.35 21.32 11.88
C LYS A 262 2.13 20.81 10.66
N ILE A 263 2.76 19.64 10.76
CA ILE A 263 3.56 19.06 9.67
C ILE A 263 2.68 18.68 8.47
N LEU A 264 1.48 18.13 8.69
CA LEU A 264 0.54 17.83 7.61
C LEU A 264 0.00 19.10 6.94
N ARG A 265 -0.32 20.17 7.69
CA ARG A 265 -0.72 21.46 7.10
C ARG A 265 0.39 22.05 6.24
N PHE A 266 1.63 22.04 6.72
CA PHE A 266 2.80 22.53 5.99
C PHE A 266 2.99 21.79 4.65
N HIS A 267 3.09 20.46 4.67
CA HIS A 267 3.31 19.70 3.44
C HIS A 267 2.09 19.65 2.51
N PHE A 268 0.86 19.66 3.03
CA PHE A 268 -0.32 19.78 2.17
C PHE A 268 -0.34 21.13 1.44
N GLY A 269 0.02 22.22 2.15
CA GLY A 269 0.18 23.54 1.55
C GLY A 269 1.22 23.58 0.44
N ARG A 270 2.38 22.92 0.62
CA ARG A 270 3.38 22.76 -0.46
C ARG A 270 2.84 21.97 -1.65
N MET A 271 2.16 20.84 -1.42
CA MET A 271 1.58 20.04 -2.51
C MET A 271 0.56 20.85 -3.33
N LEU A 272 -0.30 21.63 -2.67
CA LEU A 272 -1.26 22.51 -3.35
C LEU A 272 -0.58 23.64 -4.13
N LYS A 273 0.46 24.27 -3.57
CA LYS A 273 1.24 25.33 -4.24
C LYS A 273 1.80 24.85 -5.58
N HIS A 274 2.38 23.65 -5.60
CA HIS A 274 3.10 23.11 -6.76
C HIS A 274 2.22 22.34 -7.77
N GLU A 275 0.92 22.20 -7.50
CA GLU A 275 -0.03 21.50 -8.37
C GLU A 275 -0.16 22.17 -9.75
N ARG A 276 -0.39 23.49 -9.80
CA ARG A 276 -0.56 24.22 -11.07
C ARG A 276 0.71 24.20 -11.91
N GLY A 277 1.89 24.28 -11.28
CA GLY A 277 3.18 24.14 -11.96
C GLY A 277 3.35 22.75 -12.58
N THR A 278 3.07 21.70 -11.80
CA THR A 278 3.11 20.29 -12.23
C THR A 278 2.19 20.03 -13.43
N MET A 279 0.94 20.53 -13.37
CA MET A 279 -0.03 20.41 -14.47
C MET A 279 0.47 21.14 -15.73
N MET A 280 1.05 22.34 -15.60
CA MET A 280 1.64 23.05 -16.73
C MET A 280 2.89 22.36 -17.31
N GLY A 281 3.72 21.73 -16.47
CA GLY A 281 4.95 21.02 -16.89
C GLY A 281 6.01 21.91 -17.55
N LYS A 282 6.01 23.21 -17.27
CA LYS A 282 7.03 24.16 -17.77
C LYS A 282 8.35 24.07 -17.02
N ASP A 283 8.29 23.64 -15.78
CA ASP A 283 9.41 23.38 -14.88
C ASP A 283 9.23 21.96 -14.33
N ILE A 284 10.32 21.20 -14.26
CA ILE A 284 10.36 19.85 -13.72
C ILE A 284 10.41 19.86 -12.19
N GLU A 285 10.94 20.92 -11.59
CA GLU A 285 11.06 21.02 -10.14
C GLU A 285 9.71 21.18 -9.46
N GLU A 286 8.71 21.76 -10.14
CA GLU A 286 7.31 21.79 -9.67
C GLU A 286 6.76 20.37 -9.43
N LEU A 287 7.02 19.44 -10.37
CA LEU A 287 6.65 18.02 -10.22
C LEU A 287 7.44 17.35 -9.09
N HIS A 288 8.74 17.63 -8.98
CA HIS A 288 9.58 17.10 -7.91
C HIS A 288 9.07 17.55 -6.52
N ASP A 289 8.85 18.85 -6.33
CA ASP A 289 8.45 19.47 -5.07
C ASP A 289 7.03 19.03 -4.65
N MET A 290 6.09 18.92 -5.61
CA MET A 290 4.77 18.34 -5.37
C MET A 290 4.85 16.87 -4.91
N ARG A 291 5.71 16.07 -5.55
CA ARG A 291 5.90 14.65 -5.20
C ARG A 291 6.58 14.48 -3.83
N VAL A 292 7.56 15.32 -3.52
CA VAL A 292 8.23 15.36 -2.20
C VAL A 292 7.23 15.73 -1.11
N ALA A 293 6.39 16.74 -1.33
CA ALA A 293 5.33 17.11 -0.40
C ALA A 293 4.33 15.96 -0.15
N ALA A 294 3.89 15.27 -1.21
CA ALA A 294 3.03 14.10 -1.09
C ALA A 294 3.71 12.91 -0.36
N MET A 295 5.00 12.67 -0.61
CA MET A 295 5.78 11.65 0.09
C MET A 295 5.91 11.99 1.59
N ARG A 296 6.27 13.24 1.93
CA ARG A 296 6.41 13.70 3.31
C ARG A 296 5.12 13.53 4.10
N MET A 297 3.96 13.90 3.54
CA MET A 297 2.66 13.65 4.19
C MET A 297 2.40 12.16 4.46
N ARG A 298 2.71 11.27 3.50
CA ARG A 298 2.61 9.80 3.72
C ARG A 298 3.48 9.35 4.89
N SER A 299 4.68 9.91 5.02
CA SER A 299 5.61 9.58 6.10
C SER A 299 5.17 10.13 7.46
N VAL A 300 4.53 11.31 7.54
CA VAL A 300 3.90 11.77 8.81
C VAL A 300 2.84 10.77 9.26
N LEU A 301 1.94 10.36 8.36
CA LEU A 301 0.91 9.36 8.67
C LEU A 301 1.47 7.96 9.05
N GLN A 302 2.74 7.69 8.74
CA GLN A 302 3.45 6.47 9.14
C GLN A 302 4.17 6.63 10.49
N VAL A 303 4.82 7.77 10.74
CA VAL A 303 5.57 8.07 11.99
C VAL A 303 4.63 8.33 13.17
N PHE A 304 3.50 8.99 12.94
CA PHE A 304 2.55 9.40 13.97
C PHE A 304 1.34 8.46 14.11
N ASN A 305 1.39 7.25 13.54
CA ASN A 305 0.24 6.34 13.45
C ASN A 305 -0.39 5.98 14.82
N GLY A 306 0.41 5.88 15.89
CA GLY A 306 -0.07 5.63 17.25
C GLY A 306 -0.72 6.84 17.95
N HIS A 307 -0.60 8.04 17.38
CA HIS A 307 -1.15 9.29 17.93
C HIS A 307 -2.32 9.84 17.12
N LEU A 308 -2.52 9.38 15.88
CA LEU A 308 -3.57 9.82 14.98
C LEU A 308 -4.80 8.90 15.02
N ASP A 309 -5.99 9.46 14.75
CA ASP A 309 -7.16 8.67 14.40
C ASP A 309 -6.96 8.07 13.00
N MET A 310 -6.48 6.82 12.96
CA MET A 310 -6.17 6.18 11.69
C MET A 310 -7.40 5.75 10.90
N ASP A 311 -8.60 5.65 11.49
CA ASP A 311 -9.82 5.41 10.71
C ASP A 311 -10.25 6.68 9.96
N VAL A 312 -10.07 7.86 10.56
CA VAL A 312 -10.22 9.16 9.88
C VAL A 312 -9.09 9.39 8.86
N MET A 313 -7.85 8.96 9.14
CA MET A 313 -6.69 9.22 8.26
C MET A 313 -6.52 8.22 7.11
N LYS A 314 -7.00 6.97 7.22
CA LYS A 314 -6.88 5.89 6.22
C LYS A 314 -7.41 6.24 4.82
N PRO A 315 -8.53 6.97 4.64
CA PRO A 315 -8.93 7.50 3.34
C PRO A 315 -7.90 8.48 2.74
N PHE A 316 -7.35 9.39 3.55
CA PHE A 316 -6.36 10.37 3.11
C PHE A 316 -5.03 9.72 2.79
N PHE A 317 -4.57 8.76 3.60
CA PHE A 317 -3.37 7.95 3.32
C PHE A 317 -3.47 7.26 1.94
N ARG A 318 -4.63 6.66 1.63
CA ARG A 318 -4.90 6.07 0.30
C ARG A 318 -4.83 7.11 -0.81
N SER A 319 -5.50 8.25 -0.67
CA SER A 319 -5.45 9.34 -1.68
C SER A 319 -4.05 9.93 -1.88
N ILE A 320 -3.26 10.06 -0.81
CA ILE A 320 -1.87 10.49 -0.85
C ILE A 320 -1.01 9.42 -1.54
N LYS A 321 -1.21 8.11 -1.26
CA LYS A 321 -0.53 7.02 -1.99
C LYS A 321 -0.82 7.11 -3.49
N THR A 322 -2.08 7.21 -3.91
CA THR A 322 -2.46 7.30 -5.33
C THR A 322 -1.86 8.55 -5.99
N THR A 323 -1.91 9.70 -5.33
CA THR A 323 -1.33 10.95 -5.88
C THR A 323 0.19 10.85 -5.99
N ARG A 324 0.89 10.34 -4.95
CA ARG A 324 2.34 10.08 -5.00
C ARG A 324 2.69 9.07 -6.10
N LYS A 325 1.87 8.03 -6.32
CA LYS A 325 2.06 7.05 -7.41
C LYS A 325 1.98 7.74 -8.76
N SER A 326 0.89 8.48 -8.99
CA SER A 326 0.60 9.20 -10.22
C SER A 326 1.68 10.23 -10.59
N LEU A 327 2.15 11.03 -9.63
CA LEU A 327 3.26 11.99 -9.81
C LEU A 327 4.59 11.27 -10.06
N GLY A 328 4.83 10.14 -9.39
CA GLY A 328 6.06 9.37 -9.51
C GLY A 328 6.23 8.73 -10.88
N SER A 329 5.19 8.11 -11.45
CA SER A 329 5.27 7.50 -12.78
C SER A 329 5.81 8.42 -13.88
N VAL A 330 5.71 9.75 -13.73
CA VAL A 330 6.37 10.72 -14.62
C VAL A 330 7.82 10.98 -14.19
N ARG A 331 8.07 11.37 -12.92
CA ARG A 331 9.42 11.72 -12.44
C ARG A 331 10.39 10.52 -12.47
N ASP A 332 9.89 9.28 -12.37
CA ASP A 332 10.69 8.06 -12.47
C ASP A 332 11.35 7.94 -13.84
N LEU A 333 10.59 8.26 -14.91
CA LEU A 333 11.07 8.27 -16.28
C LEU A 333 11.96 9.49 -16.55
N ASP A 334 11.65 10.65 -15.97
CA ASP A 334 12.54 11.82 -16.03
C ASP A 334 13.92 11.51 -15.41
N VAL A 335 14.00 10.85 -14.25
CA VAL A 335 15.29 10.42 -13.66
C VAL A 335 15.96 9.34 -14.51
N PHE A 336 15.21 8.43 -15.14
CA PHE A 336 15.78 7.43 -16.05
C PHE A 336 16.50 8.09 -17.22
N MET A 337 15.83 9.02 -17.89
CA MET A 337 16.40 9.78 -19.00
C MET A 337 17.59 10.65 -18.55
N GLU A 338 17.53 11.28 -17.37
CA GLU A 338 18.66 12.08 -16.87
C GLU A 338 19.91 11.22 -16.59
N ARG A 339 19.76 9.98 -16.11
CA ARG A 339 20.89 9.03 -15.93
C ARG A 339 21.39 8.45 -17.26
N ILE A 340 20.52 8.18 -18.24
CA ILE A 340 20.94 7.84 -19.60
C ILE A 340 21.78 8.96 -20.21
N LEU A 341 21.33 10.21 -20.15
CA LEU A 341 22.03 11.34 -20.75
C LEU A 341 23.42 11.54 -20.12
N LYS A 342 23.53 11.45 -18.79
CA LYS A 342 24.82 11.46 -18.08
C LYS A 342 25.75 10.30 -18.48
N TYR A 343 25.21 9.14 -18.86
CA TYR A 343 25.99 8.03 -19.42
C TYR A 343 26.44 8.33 -20.85
N ILE A 344 25.56 8.84 -21.71
CA ILE A 344 25.86 9.25 -23.10
C ILE A 344 26.96 10.33 -23.13
N ASP A 345 26.88 11.35 -22.26
CA ASP A 345 27.89 12.40 -22.11
C ASP A 345 29.28 11.85 -21.71
N SER A 346 29.37 10.59 -21.25
CA SER A 346 30.63 9.90 -20.95
C SER A 346 31.17 9.01 -22.08
N LEU A 347 30.43 8.87 -23.19
CA LEU A 347 30.80 8.06 -24.34
C LEU A 347 31.53 8.88 -25.42
N PRO A 348 32.40 8.23 -26.23
CA PRO A 348 32.92 8.83 -27.47
C PRO A 348 31.79 9.23 -28.43
N ASP A 349 32.02 10.27 -29.23
CA ASP A 349 31.04 10.85 -30.15
C ASP A 349 30.42 9.81 -31.10
N GLU A 350 31.19 8.80 -31.54
CA GLU A 350 30.70 7.74 -32.43
C GLU A 350 29.69 6.79 -31.76
N ARG A 351 29.53 6.87 -30.43
CA ARG A 351 28.69 5.98 -29.61
C ARG A 351 27.52 6.70 -28.92
N GLN A 352 27.41 8.03 -29.04
CA GLN A 352 26.38 8.79 -28.30
C GLN A 352 24.94 8.44 -28.76
N SER A 353 24.74 8.13 -30.04
CA SER A 353 23.46 7.65 -30.60
C SER A 353 23.12 6.17 -30.30
N GLU A 354 23.96 5.43 -29.54
CA GLU A 354 23.69 4.01 -29.26
C GLU A 354 22.41 3.77 -28.45
N LEU A 355 21.84 4.78 -27.78
CA LEU A 355 20.64 4.66 -26.95
C LEU A 355 19.41 5.42 -27.50
N ASP A 356 19.46 5.88 -28.75
CA ASP A 356 18.38 6.69 -29.34
C ASP A 356 17.03 5.95 -29.35
N GLU A 357 17.00 4.63 -29.59
CA GLU A 357 15.75 3.83 -29.59
C GLU A 357 15.15 3.67 -28.18
N LEU A 358 15.99 3.45 -27.17
CA LEU A 358 15.58 3.42 -25.76
C LEU A 358 15.05 4.80 -25.30
N ILE A 359 15.72 5.90 -25.68
CA ILE A 359 15.26 7.27 -25.35
C ILE A 359 13.90 7.56 -25.99
N ASN A 360 13.71 7.24 -27.28
CA ASN A 360 12.42 7.41 -27.95
C ASN A 360 11.32 6.57 -27.27
N THR A 361 11.62 5.35 -26.83
CA THR A 361 10.70 4.51 -26.06
C THR A 361 10.32 5.16 -24.72
N LEU A 362 11.30 5.64 -23.96
CA LEU A 362 11.09 6.28 -22.67
C LEU A 362 10.28 7.59 -22.77
N LEU A 363 10.51 8.39 -23.81
CA LEU A 363 9.71 9.59 -24.09
C LEU A 363 8.23 9.25 -24.31
N ILE A 364 7.94 8.18 -25.07
CA ILE A 364 6.57 7.71 -25.31
C ILE A 364 5.90 7.26 -23.99
N GLU A 365 6.58 6.48 -23.15
CA GLU A 365 6.02 6.08 -21.85
C GLU A 365 5.87 7.26 -20.89
N ARG A 366 6.76 8.25 -20.97
CA ARG A 366 6.74 9.45 -20.13
C ARG A 366 5.60 10.38 -20.48
N ASP A 367 5.24 10.50 -21.76
CA ASP A 367 4.06 11.23 -22.19
C ASP A 367 2.75 10.49 -21.87
N LYS A 368 2.71 9.14 -21.95
CA LYS A 368 1.58 8.33 -21.44
C LYS A 368 1.40 8.53 -19.93
N ALA A 369 2.47 8.41 -19.15
CA ALA A 369 2.45 8.62 -17.71
C ALA A 369 2.00 10.04 -17.35
N ARG A 370 2.45 11.05 -18.12
CA ARG A 370 2.01 12.44 -17.97
C ARG A 370 0.52 12.62 -18.29
N GLY A 371 -0.01 11.96 -19.31
CA GLY A 371 -1.45 11.91 -19.59
C GLY A 371 -2.26 11.34 -18.42
N LEU A 372 -1.86 10.18 -17.90
CA LEU A 372 -2.48 9.55 -16.72
C LEU A 372 -2.37 10.43 -15.45
N MET A 373 -1.26 11.15 -15.29
CA MET A 373 -1.06 12.10 -14.19
C MET A 373 -2.03 13.29 -14.28
N LEU A 374 -2.20 13.87 -15.46
CA LEU A 374 -3.14 14.97 -15.68
C LEU A 374 -4.59 14.52 -15.45
N LEU A 375 -4.97 13.33 -15.92
CA LEU A 375 -6.29 12.74 -15.67
C LEU A 375 -6.56 12.50 -14.18
N HIS A 376 -5.56 12.06 -13.39
CA HIS A 376 -5.70 11.94 -11.94
C HIS A 376 -5.87 13.29 -11.26
N LEU A 377 -5.08 14.31 -11.64
CA LEU A 377 -5.09 15.64 -11.03
C LEU A 377 -6.36 16.45 -11.38
N ASP A 378 -6.95 16.26 -12.55
CA ASP A 378 -8.24 16.87 -12.91
C ASP A 378 -9.45 16.10 -12.31
N SER A 379 -9.24 14.86 -11.86
CA SER A 379 -10.34 14.00 -11.43
C SER A 379 -11.16 14.55 -10.25
N SER A 380 -12.49 14.35 -10.33
CA SER A 380 -13.40 14.59 -9.20
C SER A 380 -12.97 13.86 -7.92
N LYS A 381 -12.27 12.72 -8.04
CA LYS A 381 -11.70 11.94 -6.92
C LYS A 381 -10.60 12.72 -6.20
N TYR A 382 -9.67 13.33 -6.92
CA TYR A 382 -8.61 14.17 -6.37
C TYR A 382 -9.16 15.51 -5.84
N GLY A 383 -10.10 16.15 -6.54
CA GLY A 383 -10.82 17.33 -6.04
C GLY A 383 -11.58 17.09 -4.72
N LYS A 384 -12.25 15.93 -4.61
CA LYS A 384 -12.93 15.47 -3.39
C LYS A 384 -11.94 15.13 -2.28
N PHE A 385 -10.75 14.60 -2.59
CA PHE A 385 -9.66 14.42 -1.63
C PHE A 385 -9.21 15.76 -1.04
N LYS A 386 -8.81 16.73 -1.88
CA LYS A 386 -8.37 18.06 -1.43
C LYS A 386 -9.39 18.71 -0.50
N THR A 387 -10.64 18.86 -0.96
CA THR A 387 -11.72 19.51 -0.21
C THR A 387 -12.04 18.80 1.12
N LYS A 388 -11.92 17.46 1.19
CA LYS A 388 -12.11 16.73 2.46
C LYS A 388 -10.92 16.88 3.39
N PHE A 389 -9.69 16.87 2.89
CA PHE A 389 -8.49 16.94 3.72
C PHE A 389 -8.29 18.35 4.29
N THR A 390 -8.52 19.39 3.49
CA THR A 390 -8.68 20.79 3.95
C THR A 390 -9.60 20.87 5.17
N LYS A 391 -10.82 20.31 5.08
CA LYS A 391 -11.83 20.34 6.17
C LYS A 391 -11.47 19.57 7.44
N VAL A 392 -10.49 18.66 7.38
CA VAL A 392 -9.95 17.94 8.54
C VAL A 392 -8.74 18.68 9.11
N LEU A 393 -7.91 19.27 8.25
CA LEU A 393 -6.77 20.11 8.62
C LEU A 393 -7.15 21.50 9.16
N GLU A 394 -8.37 21.98 8.92
CA GLU A 394 -8.86 23.29 9.41
C GLU A 394 -9.64 23.23 10.72
N LYS A 395 -10.00 22.03 11.21
CA LYS A 395 -10.75 21.85 12.47
C LYS A 395 -9.82 21.49 13.62
N GLU A 396 -9.38 22.49 14.36
CA GLU A 396 -8.39 22.33 15.44
C GLU A 396 -8.89 21.40 16.56
N GLU A 397 -10.20 21.36 16.85
CA GLU A 397 -10.77 20.47 17.89
C GLU A 397 -10.71 18.97 17.52
N GLN A 398 -10.36 18.62 16.27
CA GLN A 398 -10.14 17.24 15.85
C GLN A 398 -8.70 16.75 16.09
N TRP A 399 -7.81 17.65 16.54
CA TRP A 399 -6.40 17.36 16.83
C TRP A 399 -6.08 17.38 18.34
N ASP A 400 -7.10 17.53 19.18
CA ASP A 400 -7.04 17.16 20.60
C ASP A 400 -6.77 15.66 20.76
N GLU A 401 -5.95 15.29 21.76
CA GLU A 401 -5.49 13.92 22.01
C GLU A 401 -5.98 13.41 23.38
N SER A 402 -6.34 12.12 23.46
CA SER A 402 -6.74 11.51 24.73
C SER A 402 -5.53 11.40 25.66
N LEU A 403 -5.59 12.09 26.80
CA LEU A 403 -4.53 12.05 27.82
C LEU A 403 -4.45 10.69 28.55
N THR A 404 -5.40 9.78 28.33
CA THR A 404 -5.45 8.45 28.94
C THR A 404 -5.74 7.32 27.96
N ASP A 405 -5.33 6.11 28.32
CA ASP A 405 -5.71 4.86 27.66
C ASP A 405 -7.17 4.45 27.96
N LYS A 406 -7.60 3.31 27.42
CA LYS A 406 -8.96 2.75 27.59
C LYS A 406 -9.29 2.35 29.04
N ASP A 407 -8.29 2.19 29.90
CA ASP A 407 -8.44 1.87 31.32
C ASP A 407 -8.31 3.13 32.21
N GLY A 408 -8.13 4.31 31.62
CA GLY A 408 -7.92 5.58 32.34
C GLY A 408 -6.49 5.83 32.83
N LYS A 409 -5.49 5.06 32.40
CA LYS A 409 -4.08 5.29 32.75
C LYS A 409 -3.51 6.44 31.90
N PRO A 410 -2.65 7.31 32.45
CA PRO A 410 -2.08 8.43 31.69
C PRO A 410 -1.17 7.96 30.55
N LEU A 411 -1.26 8.62 29.40
CA LEU A 411 -0.40 8.40 28.24
C LEU A 411 0.62 9.55 28.08
N PRO A 412 1.86 9.25 27.65
CA PRO A 412 2.78 10.29 27.20
C PRO A 412 2.27 10.87 25.89
N HIS A 413 2.06 12.19 25.87
CA HIS A 413 1.40 12.90 24.77
C HIS A 413 2.23 14.07 24.23
N ARG A 414 3.17 14.63 25.00
CA ARG A 414 3.99 15.78 24.56
C ARG A 414 5.17 15.34 23.73
N VAL A 415 5.61 16.20 22.80
CA VAL A 415 6.80 15.98 21.96
C VAL A 415 8.02 15.59 22.80
N ARG A 416 8.37 16.35 23.84
CA ARG A 416 9.51 16.05 24.74
C ARG A 416 9.45 14.71 25.49
N ASP A 417 8.25 14.14 25.64
CA ASP A 417 7.99 12.95 26.45
C ASP A 417 7.84 11.69 25.55
N VAL A 418 7.48 11.86 24.27
CA VAL A 418 7.28 10.78 23.29
C VAL A 418 8.43 10.66 22.28
N LEU A 419 9.01 11.78 21.85
CA LEU A 419 10.06 11.79 20.81
C LEU A 419 11.33 11.02 21.21
N PRO A 420 11.85 11.09 22.45
CA PRO A 420 13.02 10.32 22.87
C PRO A 420 12.87 8.80 22.70
N PRO A 421 11.85 8.11 23.26
CA PRO A 421 11.69 6.66 23.06
C PRO A 421 11.35 6.30 21.61
N LEU A 422 10.67 7.18 20.86
CA LEU A 422 10.43 6.97 19.42
C LEU A 422 11.74 6.95 18.63
N LEU A 423 12.61 7.94 18.81
CA LEU A 423 13.91 8.03 18.15
C LEU A 423 14.84 6.87 18.52
N TYR A 424 14.92 6.50 19.81
CA TYR A 424 15.71 5.33 20.22
C TYR A 424 15.17 4.02 19.65
N LYS A 425 13.83 3.85 19.54
CA LYS A 425 13.22 2.68 18.88
C LYS A 425 13.57 2.62 17.39
N GLN A 426 13.52 3.75 16.68
CA GLN A 426 13.88 3.83 15.27
C GLN A 426 15.38 3.58 15.03
N LEU A 427 16.26 4.13 15.87
CA LEU A 427 17.69 3.83 15.80
C LEU A 427 17.99 2.36 16.11
N ALA A 428 17.28 1.74 17.05
CA ALA A 428 17.40 0.32 17.32
C ALA A 428 16.92 -0.54 16.15
N ALA A 429 15.86 -0.13 15.43
CA ALA A 429 15.42 -0.80 14.20
C ALA A 429 16.48 -0.71 13.08
N VAL A 430 17.08 0.47 12.87
CA VAL A 430 18.21 0.62 11.93
C VAL A 430 19.40 -0.25 12.35
N ARG A 431 19.84 -0.19 13.61
CA ARG A 431 21.00 -0.98 14.08
C ARG A 431 20.74 -2.49 14.20
N ALA A 432 19.49 -2.95 14.08
CA ALA A 432 19.17 -4.38 14.07
C ALA A 432 19.59 -5.11 12.78
N TYR A 433 19.94 -4.36 11.72
CA TYR A 433 20.46 -4.92 10.47
C TYR A 433 21.97 -5.22 10.50
N ASP A 434 22.69 -4.92 11.58
CA ASP A 434 24.16 -4.98 11.63
C ASP A 434 24.75 -6.37 11.36
N ASP A 435 24.22 -7.41 12.00
CA ASP A 435 24.62 -8.81 11.72
C ASP A 435 24.33 -9.22 10.26
N LEU A 436 23.25 -8.69 9.67
CA LEU A 436 22.79 -9.02 8.31
C LEU A 436 23.58 -8.29 7.22
N VAL A 437 24.06 -7.07 7.51
CA VAL A 437 24.94 -6.28 6.63
C VAL A 437 26.30 -6.97 6.45
N HIS A 438 26.76 -7.71 7.47
CA HIS A 438 28.04 -8.41 7.48
C HIS A 438 27.96 -9.86 6.94
N GLU A 439 26.79 -10.31 6.46
CA GLU A 439 26.71 -11.55 5.67
C GLU A 439 27.41 -11.39 4.32
N SER A 440 27.94 -12.48 3.76
CA SER A 440 28.85 -12.45 2.60
C SER A 440 28.30 -11.75 1.35
N GLU A 441 26.98 -11.78 1.16
CA GLU A 441 26.26 -11.16 0.05
C GLU A 441 24.90 -10.63 0.59
N PRO A 442 24.79 -9.35 1.02
CA PRO A 442 23.54 -8.82 1.57
C PRO A 442 22.47 -8.68 0.48
N SER A 443 21.26 -9.18 0.75
CA SER A 443 20.18 -9.23 -0.24
C SER A 443 19.60 -7.85 -0.55
N TYR A 444 19.16 -7.62 -1.80
CA TYR A 444 18.59 -6.34 -2.21
C TYR A 444 17.27 -6.02 -1.48
N GLU A 445 16.51 -7.04 -1.07
CA GLU A 445 15.31 -6.91 -0.24
C GLU A 445 15.66 -6.44 1.17
N MET A 446 16.74 -6.98 1.76
CA MET A 446 17.28 -6.55 3.05
C MET A 446 17.80 -5.11 2.99
N LEU A 447 18.55 -4.75 1.96
CA LEU A 447 19.05 -3.38 1.76
C LEU A 447 17.89 -2.39 1.53
N HIS A 448 16.84 -2.79 0.81
CA HIS A 448 15.63 -1.98 0.64
C HIS A 448 14.85 -1.81 1.95
N ALA A 449 14.75 -2.85 2.78
CA ALA A 449 14.13 -2.77 4.10
C ALA A 449 14.90 -1.81 5.02
N LEU A 450 16.23 -1.96 5.10
CA LEU A 450 17.12 -1.04 5.82
C LEU A 450 16.93 0.41 5.34
N ARG A 451 16.85 0.64 4.02
CA ARG A 451 16.60 1.97 3.42
C ARG A 451 15.29 2.58 3.91
N ILE A 452 14.24 1.78 4.11
CA ILE A 452 12.96 2.24 4.66
C ILE A 452 13.12 2.70 6.11
N ASP A 453 13.81 1.92 6.95
CA ASP A 453 14.00 2.27 8.37
C ASP A 453 14.94 3.47 8.56
N VAL A 454 16.03 3.57 7.78
CA VAL A 454 16.89 4.76 7.73
C VAL A 454 16.09 6.00 7.31
N LYS A 455 15.21 5.87 6.31
CA LYS A 455 14.31 6.95 5.87
C LYS A 455 13.33 7.36 6.97
N ILE A 456 12.75 6.41 7.71
CA ILE A 456 11.84 6.68 8.84
C ILE A 456 12.57 7.47 9.95
N LEU A 457 13.80 7.05 10.29
CA LEU A 457 14.62 7.76 11.29
C LEU A 457 15.01 9.17 10.82
N ARG A 458 15.54 9.30 9.60
CA ARG A 458 15.91 10.59 8.99
C ARG A 458 14.72 11.55 8.98
N TYR A 459 13.56 11.08 8.52
CA TYR A 459 12.36 11.91 8.42
C TYR A 459 11.81 12.29 9.78
N THR A 460 11.91 11.43 10.81
CA THR A 460 11.50 11.79 12.17
C THR A 460 12.42 12.86 12.77
N LEU A 461 13.73 12.79 12.52
CA LEU A 461 14.67 13.85 12.93
C LEU A 461 14.37 15.18 12.21
N GLU A 462 14.17 15.17 10.89
CA GLU A 462 13.83 16.37 10.11
C GLU A 462 12.47 16.97 10.51
N PHE A 463 11.45 16.15 10.79
CA PHE A 463 10.14 16.63 11.25
C PHE A 463 10.18 17.33 12.61
N PHE A 464 11.22 17.10 13.42
CA PHE A 464 11.38 17.70 14.73
C PHE A 464 12.65 18.57 14.84
N GLU A 465 13.25 18.98 13.72
CA GLU A 465 14.46 19.81 13.68
C GLU A 465 14.28 21.13 14.45
N GLU A 466 13.10 21.76 14.36
CA GLU A 466 12.72 22.97 15.12
C GLU A 466 12.82 22.81 16.65
N VAL A 467 12.75 21.58 17.17
CA VAL A 467 12.77 21.25 18.61
C VAL A 467 14.08 20.59 19.04
N LEU A 468 14.69 19.81 18.17
CA LEU A 468 15.97 19.11 18.41
C LEU A 468 17.18 20.03 18.20
N GLY A 469 17.04 21.06 17.35
CA GLY A 469 18.03 22.12 17.08
C GLY A 469 19.15 21.71 16.13
N ASP A 470 19.99 22.67 15.73
CA ASP A 470 21.01 22.57 14.67
C ASP A 470 21.95 21.35 14.78
N LYS A 471 22.19 20.86 16.00
CA LYS A 471 22.95 19.62 16.29
C LYS A 471 22.46 18.44 15.41
N THR A 472 21.16 18.38 15.16
CA THR A 472 20.43 17.39 14.35
C THR A 472 20.94 17.28 12.91
N ASN A 473 21.36 18.39 12.30
CA ASN A 473 21.82 18.42 10.91
C ASN A 473 23.06 17.54 10.65
N SER A 474 23.88 17.29 11.67
CA SER A 474 24.98 16.33 11.56
C SER A 474 24.47 14.90 11.35
N LEU A 475 23.51 14.46 12.15
CA LEU A 475 22.90 13.12 12.08
C LEU A 475 22.07 12.94 10.80
N VAL A 476 21.29 13.97 10.42
CA VAL A 476 20.49 13.96 9.18
C VAL A 476 21.40 13.87 7.95
N LYS A 477 22.58 14.52 7.96
CA LYS A 477 23.58 14.39 6.90
C LYS A 477 24.15 12.97 6.81
N ASP A 478 24.56 12.39 7.93
CA ASP A 478 25.13 11.02 7.96
C ASP A 478 24.09 9.99 7.49
N LEU A 479 22.86 10.07 8.02
CA LEU A 479 21.72 9.23 7.60
C LEU A 479 21.32 9.50 6.15
N LYS A 480 21.44 10.73 5.64
CA LYS A 480 21.21 11.06 4.23
C LYS A 480 22.21 10.32 3.33
N ALA A 481 23.51 10.40 3.62
CA ALA A 481 24.53 9.76 2.80
C ALA A 481 24.30 8.23 2.70
N LEU A 482 23.94 7.57 3.81
CA LEU A 482 23.56 6.16 3.81
C LEU A 482 22.27 5.89 3.01
N GLN A 483 21.21 6.68 3.24
CA GLN A 483 19.90 6.46 2.60
C GLN A 483 19.91 6.72 1.09
N ASP A 484 20.83 7.53 0.61
CA ASP A 484 20.91 7.92 -0.80
C ASP A 484 21.79 6.93 -1.57
N ASN A 485 22.92 6.44 -1.00
CA ASN A 485 23.64 5.26 -1.52
C ASN A 485 22.74 4.00 -1.57
N LEU A 486 21.99 3.72 -0.50
CA LEU A 486 20.99 2.64 -0.51
C LEU A 486 19.87 2.87 -1.55
N GLY A 487 19.59 4.13 -1.88
CA GLY A 487 18.76 4.50 -3.03
C GLY A 487 19.42 4.04 -4.31
N ASP A 488 20.58 4.60 -4.66
CA ASP A 488 21.26 4.34 -5.91
C ASP A 488 21.50 2.83 -6.16
N ILE A 489 21.71 2.01 -5.12
CA ILE A 489 21.73 0.53 -5.20
C ILE A 489 20.38 -0.02 -5.65
N HIS A 490 19.31 0.21 -4.87
CA HIS A 490 17.96 -0.27 -5.18
C HIS A 490 17.52 0.16 -6.58
N ASP A 491 17.86 1.39 -6.92
CA ASP A 491 17.48 2.07 -8.14
C ASP A 491 18.22 1.51 -9.37
N ALA A 492 19.53 1.25 -9.25
CA ALA A 492 20.30 0.61 -10.32
C ALA A 492 19.92 -0.88 -10.50
N VAL A 493 19.47 -1.56 -9.45
CA VAL A 493 18.89 -2.91 -9.53
C VAL A 493 17.53 -2.89 -10.27
N VAL A 494 16.62 -1.98 -9.92
CA VAL A 494 15.34 -1.80 -10.64
C VAL A 494 15.58 -1.39 -12.10
N ALA A 495 16.56 -0.52 -12.37
CA ALA A 495 16.95 -0.16 -13.74
C ALA A 495 17.50 -1.37 -14.52
N THR A 496 18.27 -2.24 -13.87
CA THR A 496 18.77 -3.50 -14.45
C THR A 496 17.62 -4.42 -14.86
N GLU A 497 16.63 -4.64 -13.98
CA GLU A 497 15.45 -5.46 -14.26
C GLU A 497 14.60 -4.90 -15.42
N LEU A 498 14.36 -3.59 -15.44
CA LEU A 498 13.58 -2.94 -16.49
C LEU A 498 14.25 -3.02 -17.87
N LEU A 499 15.58 -2.90 -17.94
CA LEU A 499 16.34 -3.04 -19.18
C LEU A 499 16.46 -4.50 -19.64
N GLU A 500 16.53 -5.47 -18.74
CA GLU A 500 16.46 -6.90 -19.09
C GLU A 500 15.09 -7.27 -19.65
N ASN A 501 14.01 -6.73 -19.09
CA ASN A 501 12.67 -6.89 -19.66
C ASN A 501 12.54 -6.21 -21.03
N TYR A 502 13.07 -4.98 -21.20
CA TYR A 502 13.09 -4.29 -22.49
C TYR A 502 13.85 -5.06 -23.57
N LEU A 503 15.09 -5.51 -23.28
CA LEU A 503 15.91 -6.32 -24.20
C LEU A 503 15.29 -7.69 -24.52
N LYS A 504 14.42 -8.22 -23.66
CA LYS A 504 13.79 -9.53 -23.84
C LYS A 504 12.45 -9.49 -24.58
N TYR A 505 11.71 -8.38 -24.49
CA TYR A 505 10.31 -8.28 -24.95
C TYR A 505 10.01 -7.05 -25.83
N GLY A 506 10.96 -6.12 -26.00
CA GLY A 506 10.77 -4.89 -26.78
C GLY A 506 9.79 -3.87 -26.16
N LYS A 507 9.39 -4.07 -24.90
CA LYS A 507 8.46 -3.19 -24.14
C LYS A 507 9.14 -2.66 -22.89
N TRP A 508 8.89 -1.39 -22.57
CA TRP A 508 9.32 -0.79 -21.32
C TRP A 508 8.31 -1.04 -20.19
N GLY A 509 8.80 -1.31 -18.96
CA GLY A 509 7.97 -1.49 -17.77
C GLY A 509 7.93 -2.93 -17.23
N ILE A 510 7.11 -3.16 -16.20
CA ILE A 510 6.88 -4.50 -15.65
C ILE A 510 5.84 -5.23 -16.51
N ILE A 511 6.23 -6.40 -17.04
CA ILE A 511 5.43 -7.18 -17.97
C ILE A 511 4.64 -8.24 -17.20
N GLY A 512 3.31 -8.21 -17.33
CA GLY A 512 2.43 -9.16 -16.64
C GLY A 512 2.62 -10.59 -17.14
N SER A 513 2.39 -11.59 -16.28
CA SER A 513 2.63 -13.01 -16.57
C SER A 513 1.95 -13.54 -17.84
N ARG A 514 0.81 -12.95 -18.24
CA ARG A 514 0.12 -13.24 -19.51
C ARG A 514 0.83 -12.73 -20.77
N GLU A 515 1.58 -11.64 -20.68
CA GLU A 515 2.34 -11.10 -21.81
C GLU A 515 3.72 -11.77 -21.94
N MET A 516 4.22 -12.42 -20.88
CA MET A 516 5.52 -13.11 -20.90
C MET A 516 5.58 -14.30 -21.87
N GLU A 517 4.43 -14.82 -22.31
CA GLU A 517 4.31 -15.94 -23.26
C GLU A 517 4.56 -15.51 -24.73
N GLU A 518 4.33 -14.24 -25.09
CA GLU A 518 4.66 -13.73 -26.43
C GLU A 518 6.16 -13.40 -26.53
N HIS A 519 6.96 -14.39 -26.95
CA HIS A 519 8.36 -14.20 -27.30
C HIS A 519 8.53 -13.40 -28.61
N ILE A 520 8.31 -12.08 -28.53
CA ILE A 520 8.83 -11.13 -29.50
C ILE A 520 10.35 -11.14 -29.34
N ILE A 521 11.07 -11.66 -30.34
CA ILE A 521 12.52 -11.53 -30.40
C ILE A 521 12.83 -10.07 -30.68
N ALA A 522 13.17 -9.32 -29.63
CA ALA A 522 13.65 -7.95 -29.76
C ALA A 522 14.93 -7.91 -30.62
N PRO A 523 15.21 -6.79 -31.32
CA PRO A 523 16.51 -6.58 -31.92
C PRO A 523 17.62 -6.68 -30.84
N SER A 524 18.80 -7.19 -31.19
CA SER A 524 19.97 -6.92 -30.36
C SER A 524 20.26 -5.43 -30.46
N ASP A 525 20.21 -4.77 -29.31
CA ASP A 525 20.59 -3.37 -29.11
C ASP A 525 21.91 -3.36 -28.32
N PRO A 526 23.06 -3.25 -29.00
CA PRO A 526 24.36 -3.20 -28.34
C PRO A 526 24.52 -2.01 -27.39
N GLY A 527 23.78 -0.92 -27.62
CA GLY A 527 23.78 0.26 -26.75
C GLY A 527 23.14 -0.04 -25.42
N THR A 528 21.91 -0.55 -25.44
CA THR A 528 21.21 -0.94 -24.21
C THR A 528 21.90 -2.12 -23.51
N GLU A 529 22.44 -3.09 -24.23
CA GLU A 529 23.31 -4.14 -23.67
C GLU A 529 24.55 -3.54 -22.94
N ASN A 530 25.14 -2.47 -23.49
CA ASN A 530 26.28 -1.78 -22.88
C ASN A 530 25.89 -0.90 -21.68
N TYR A 531 24.71 -0.26 -21.69
CA TYR A 531 24.19 0.50 -20.55
C TYR A 531 23.77 -0.42 -19.41
N LEU A 532 23.15 -1.57 -19.70
CA LEU A 532 22.88 -2.63 -18.72
C LEU A 532 24.18 -3.14 -18.08
N ARG A 533 25.24 -3.32 -18.87
CA ARG A 533 26.58 -3.68 -18.38
C ARG A 533 27.19 -2.58 -17.49
N TYR A 534 26.96 -1.32 -17.83
CA TYR A 534 27.37 -0.17 -17.01
C TYR A 534 26.66 -0.17 -15.65
N LEU A 535 25.33 -0.31 -15.63
CA LEU A 535 24.53 -0.33 -14.39
C LEU A 535 24.90 -1.49 -13.47
N LYS A 536 25.14 -2.69 -14.00
CA LYS A 536 25.61 -3.83 -13.18
C LYS A 536 26.97 -3.55 -12.51
N ASN A 537 27.88 -2.86 -13.20
CA ASN A 537 29.14 -2.40 -12.61
C ASN A 537 28.96 -1.21 -11.65
N GLU A 538 27.87 -0.43 -11.77
CA GLU A 538 27.50 0.63 -10.85
C GLU A 538 27.00 0.05 -9.52
N VAL A 539 26.13 -0.97 -9.56
CA VAL A 539 25.65 -1.72 -8.38
C VAL A 539 26.82 -2.27 -7.57
N THR A 540 27.81 -2.91 -8.21
CA THR A 540 29.00 -3.42 -7.49
C THR A 540 29.75 -2.31 -6.75
N LYS A 541 30.04 -1.17 -7.41
CA LYS A 541 30.73 -0.04 -6.77
C LYS A 541 29.95 0.56 -5.61
N LEU A 542 28.62 0.61 -5.74
CA LEU A 542 27.76 1.15 -4.68
C LEU A 542 27.74 0.23 -3.47
N LEU A 543 27.73 -1.10 -3.68
CA LEU A 543 27.95 -2.11 -2.62
C LEU A 543 29.36 -2.01 -2.01
N ASP A 544 30.41 -1.80 -2.81
CA ASP A 544 31.78 -1.59 -2.31
C ASP A 544 31.89 -0.35 -1.38
N THR A 545 31.10 0.69 -1.63
CA THR A 545 31.07 1.93 -0.82
C THR A 545 30.12 1.88 0.38
N PHE A 546 29.14 0.99 0.39
CA PHE A 546 28.11 0.89 1.44
C PHE A 546 28.69 0.67 2.85
N PRO A 547 29.70 -0.21 3.09
CA PRO A 547 30.30 -0.39 4.41
C PRO A 547 30.88 0.88 5.04
N GLU A 548 31.50 1.78 4.25
CA GLU A 548 32.05 3.04 4.78
C GLU A 548 30.95 4.02 5.23
N LEU A 549 29.72 3.85 4.74
CA LEU A 549 28.55 4.61 5.15
C LEU A 549 27.83 3.92 6.31
N TRP A 550 27.82 2.59 6.35
CA TRP A 550 27.29 1.79 7.45
C TRP A 550 28.03 2.04 8.77
N GLU A 551 29.36 1.94 8.75
CA GLU A 551 30.23 2.16 9.91
C GLU A 551 29.99 3.53 10.57
N LYS A 552 29.69 4.58 9.78
CA LYS A 552 29.38 5.93 10.30
C LYS A 552 28.09 5.99 11.13
N ILE A 553 27.16 5.07 10.93
CA ILE A 553 25.92 4.94 11.70
C ILE A 553 26.07 3.98 12.87
N MET A 554 26.96 2.98 12.78
CA MET A 554 27.28 2.05 13.86
C MET A 554 28.25 2.61 14.91
N ASP A 555 29.16 3.49 14.49
CA ASP A 555 30.18 4.12 15.33
C ASP A 555 29.64 4.74 16.63
N GLN A 556 30.49 4.74 17.65
CA GLN A 556 30.19 5.27 18.97
C GLN A 556 29.96 6.80 18.93
N SER A 557 30.66 7.55 18.06
CA SER A 557 30.45 9.00 17.97
C SER A 557 29.07 9.36 17.41
N PHE A 558 28.49 8.54 16.52
CA PHE A 558 27.10 8.72 16.07
C PHE A 558 26.13 8.52 17.23
N GLY A 559 26.29 7.44 18.02
CA GLY A 559 25.47 7.19 19.21
C GLY A 559 25.56 8.31 20.26
N ILE A 560 26.75 8.90 20.44
CA ILE A 560 26.96 10.06 21.32
C ILE A 560 26.30 11.32 20.75
N ARG A 561 26.45 11.62 19.45
CA ARG A 561 25.74 12.74 18.80
C ARG A 561 24.23 12.59 18.94
N PHE A 562 23.71 11.38 18.73
CA PHE A 562 22.30 11.04 18.80
C PHE A 562 21.71 11.27 20.20
N SER A 563 22.39 10.78 21.25
CA SER A 563 21.95 11.03 22.63
C SER A 563 22.04 12.51 23.02
N GLY A 564 23.04 13.24 22.52
CA GLY A 564 23.18 14.68 22.72
C GLY A 564 22.13 15.55 22.00
N VAL A 565 21.59 15.07 20.87
CA VAL A 565 20.46 15.68 20.14
C VAL A 565 19.12 15.37 20.80
N ILE A 566 18.98 14.21 21.45
CA ILE A 566 17.82 13.94 22.29
C ILE A 566 17.87 14.75 23.60
N ALA A 567 19.08 14.98 24.15
CA ALA A 567 19.25 15.76 25.37
C ALA A 567 18.89 17.25 25.21
N SER A 568 19.04 17.85 24.02
CA SER A 568 18.66 19.26 23.79
C SER A 568 17.16 19.54 23.93
N LEU A 569 16.29 18.52 23.88
CA LEU A 569 14.86 18.66 24.23
C LEU A 569 14.65 19.14 25.67
N TYR A 570 15.64 18.95 26.54
CA TYR A 570 15.63 19.33 27.96
C TYR A 570 16.61 20.47 28.28
N GLU A 571 17.28 21.03 27.28
CA GLU A 571 17.96 22.33 27.39
C GLU A 571 16.89 23.46 27.32
N ASP A 572 17.15 24.60 27.97
CA ASP A 572 16.21 25.73 28.13
C ASP A 572 16.55 26.95 27.26
#